data_AF-A0A6P2AM29-F1
#
_entry.id   AF-A0A6P2AM29-F1
#
_cell.length_a   1.000
_cell.length_b   1.000
_cell.length_c   1.000
_cell.angle_alpha   90.00
_cell.angle_beta   90.00
_cell.angle_gamma   90.00
#
_symmetry.space_group_name_H-M   'P 1'
#
loop_
_entity.id
_entity.type
_entity.pdbx_description
1 polymer ?
#
loop_
_entity_poly.entity_id
_entity_poly.type
_entity_poly.pdbx_seq_one_letter_code
_entity_poly.pdbx_strand_id
1 'polypeptide(L)' 'SLQRLLPLGTTAAEYLPQTPMPRLGEAFVSPLTGNQTAEIRLFLGQDGQVRTFLERVGN' A
#
# COMPACT_ATOMS: atom_id res chain seq x y z
N SER A 1 -5.25 -0.59 10.15
CA SER A 1 -5.63 -1.59 9.13
C SER A 1 -5.56 -0.95 7.75
N LEU A 2 -5.40 -1.76 6.70
CA LEU A 2 -5.38 -1.23 5.34
C LEU A 2 -6.79 -0.74 4.97
N GLN A 3 -6.94 0.57 4.76
CA GLN A 3 -8.25 1.18 4.53
C GLN A 3 -8.65 1.21 3.06
N ARG A 4 -7.68 1.42 2.17
CA ARG A 4 -7.89 1.54 0.72
C ARG A 4 -6.66 1.06 -0.03
N LEU A 5 -6.89 0.42 -1.17
CA LEU A 5 -5.85 0.05 -2.13
C LEU A 5 -6.34 0.38 -3.54
N LEU A 6 -5.58 1.22 -4.25
CA LEU A 6 -5.89 1.66 -5.61
C LEU A 6 -4.76 1.21 -6.54
N PRO A 7 -4.97 0.16 -7.35
CA PRO A 7 -4.00 -0.23 -8.38
C PRO A 7 -3.85 0.90 -9.41
N LEU A 8 -2.60 1.20 -9.79
CA LEU A 8 -2.30 2.20 -10.81
C LEU A 8 -2.06 1.50 -12.15
N GLY A 9 -3.11 1.40 -12.96
CA GLY A 9 -3.08 0.76 -14.28
C GLY A 9 -3.39 -0.75 -14.25
N THR A 10 -3.49 -1.34 -15.44
CA THR A 10 -3.94 -2.73 -15.63
C THR A 10 -2.98 -3.75 -15.04
N THR A 11 -1.67 -3.58 -15.25
CA THR A 11 -0.65 -4.47 -14.69
C THR A 11 -0.72 -4.51 -13.16
N ALA A 12 -0.84 -3.36 -12.50
CA ALA A 12 -0.96 -3.32 -11.05
C ALA A 12 -2.22 -4.07 -10.56
N ALA A 13 -3.34 -3.94 -11.29
CA ALA A 13 -4.59 -4.62 -10.93
C ALA A 13 -4.49 -6.15 -11.11
N GLU A 14 -3.83 -6.62 -12.17
CA GLU A 14 -3.67 -8.05 -12.46
C GLU A 14 -2.73 -8.77 -11.49
N TYR A 15 -1.65 -8.11 -11.08
CA TYR A 15 -0.64 -8.71 -10.20
C TYR A 15 -0.94 -8.52 -8.72
N LEU A 16 -1.78 -7.54 -8.33
CA LEU A 16 -2.10 -7.28 -6.94
C LEU A 16 -2.54 -8.54 -6.15
N PRO A 17 -3.46 -9.39 -6.66
CA PRO A 17 -3.89 -10.59 -5.94
C PRO A 17 -2.78 -11.63 -5.72
N GLN A 18 -1.68 -11.52 -6.48
CA GLN A 18 -0.52 -12.41 -6.40
C GLN A 18 0.53 -11.89 -5.41
N THR A 19 0.33 -10.70 -4.85
CA THR A 19 1.22 -10.14 -3.83
C THR A 19 0.78 -10.57 -2.42
N PRO A 20 1.70 -10.69 -1.45
CA PRO A 20 1.36 -10.94 -0.05
C PRO A 20 0.83 -9.68 0.68
N MET A 21 0.26 -8.72 -0.05
CA MET A 21 -0.29 -7.50 0.55
C MET A 21 -1.50 -7.84 1.43
N PRO A 22 -1.65 -7.20 2.61
CA PRO A 22 -2.80 -7.41 3.47
C PRO A 22 -4.08 -7.01 2.75
N ARG A 23 -5.18 -7.72 3.03
CA ARG A 23 -6.48 -7.38 2.47
C ARG A 23 -7.02 -6.09 3.10
N LEU A 24 -8.03 -5.50 2.46
CA LEU A 24 -8.77 -4.40 3.06
C LEU A 24 -9.34 -4.82 4.41
N GLY A 25 -9.14 -3.99 5.42
CA GLY A 25 -9.55 -4.26 6.80
C GLY A 25 -8.58 -5.14 7.60
N GLU A 26 -7.65 -5.86 6.96
CA GLU A 26 -6.65 -6.64 7.68
C GLU A 26 -5.66 -5.75 8.42
N ALA A 27 -5.14 -6.29 9.53
CA ALA A 27 -4.11 -5.64 10.30
C ALA A 27 -2.82 -5.54 9.48
N PHE A 28 -2.17 -4.39 9.56
CA PHE A 28 -0.83 -4.18 9.03
C PHE A 28 -0.04 -3.37 10.05
N VAL A 29 1.27 -3.57 10.10
CA VAL A 29 2.15 -2.82 11.01
C VAL A 29 2.32 -1.42 10.46
N SER A 30 1.93 -0.41 11.24
CA SER A 30 2.12 1.00 10.93
C SER A 30 3.01 1.64 11.99
N PRO A 31 4.04 2.42 11.60
CA PRO A 31 4.81 3.23 12.54
C PRO A 31 4.07 4.52 12.95
N LEU A 32 2.93 4.83 12.33
CA LEU A 32 2.14 6.00 12.69
C LEU A 32 1.48 5.82 14.06
N THR A 33 1.50 6.87 14.86
CA THR A 33 0.90 6.88 16.21
C THR A 33 -0.47 7.53 16.19
N GLY A 34 -1.36 7.11 17.10
CA GLY A 34 -2.72 7.67 17.19
C GLY A 34 -3.60 7.36 15.97
N ASN A 35 -4.54 8.24 15.65
CA ASN A 35 -5.52 8.09 14.57
C ASN A 35 -5.05 8.64 13.22
N GLN A 36 -3.74 8.64 12.96
CA GLN A 36 -3.21 9.16 11.70
C GLN A 36 -3.47 8.21 10.53
N THR A 37 -3.78 8.79 9.37
CA THR A 37 -3.93 8.07 8.11
C THR A 37 -2.87 8.57 7.12
N ALA A 38 -2.05 7.65 6.58
CA ALA A 38 -1.11 7.98 5.51
C ALA A 38 -1.58 7.46 4.15
N GLU A 39 -1.29 8.22 3.12
CA GLU A 39 -1.33 7.78 1.73
C GLU A 39 0.09 7.48 1.27
N ILE A 40 0.32 6.24 0.86
CA ILE A 40 1.63 5.75 0.42
C ILE A 40 1.50 5.27 -1.02
N ARG A 41 2.37 5.75 -1.91
CA ARG A 41 2.55 5.16 -3.23
C ARG A 41 3.60 4.07 -3.15
N LEU A 42 3.21 2.85 -3.49
CA LEU A 42 4.09 1.67 -3.56
C LEU A 42 4.43 1.37 -5.02
N PHE A 43 5.72 1.16 -5.30
CA PHE A 43 6.20 0.63 -6.57
C PHE A 43 6.87 -0.72 -6.33
N LEU A 44 6.43 -1.73 -7.07
CA LEU A 44 7.00 -3.09 -7.07
C LEU A 44 7.58 -3.35 -8.46
N GLY A 45 8.91 -3.37 -8.55
CA GLY A 45 9.64 -3.71 -9.76
C GLY A 45 9.63 -5.22 -10.00
N GLN A 46 9.64 -5.62 -11.28
CA GLN A 46 9.76 -7.03 -11.67
C GLN A 46 11.11 -7.66 -11.27
N ASP A 47 12.10 -6.81 -11.01
CA ASP A 47 13.43 -7.15 -10.47
C ASP A 47 13.41 -7.38 -8.94
N GLY A 48 12.24 -7.31 -8.31
CA GLY A 48 12.07 -7.42 -6.86
C GLY A 48 12.36 -6.13 -6.10
N GLN A 49 12.65 -5.03 -6.80
CA GLN A 49 12.87 -3.75 -6.16
C GLN A 49 11.56 -3.17 -5.60
N VAL A 50 11.60 -2.74 -4.34
CA VAL A 50 10.48 -2.07 -3.68
C VAL A 50 10.84 -0.61 -3.46
N ARG A 51 9.96 0.31 -3.87
CA ARG A 51 10.06 1.73 -3.51
C ARG A 51 8.76 2.22 -2.93
N THR A 52 8.85 3.10 -1.95
CA THR A 52 7.69 3.73 -1.31
C THR A 52 7.85 5.23 -1.27
N PHE A 53 6.74 5.93 -1.43
CA PHE A 53 6.66 7.38 -1.33
C PHE A 53 5.53 7.74 -0.38
N LEU A 54 5.81 8.62 0.58
CA LEU A 54 4.78 9.19 1.44
C LEU A 54 4.14 10.36 0.70
N GLU A 55 2.90 10.18 0.26
CA GLU A 55 2.17 11.21 -0.49
C GLU A 55 1.50 12.20 0.46
N ARG A 56 0.96 11.69 1.58
CA ARG A 56 0.24 12.50 2.57
C ARG A 56 0.18 11.81 3.93
N VAL A 57 0.16 12.61 4.99
CA VAL A 57 -0.29 12.20 6.34
C VAL A 57 -1.47 13.09 6.73
N GLY A 58 -2.54 12.49 7.24
CA GLY A 58 -3.72 13.16 7.76
C GLY A 58 -4.06 12.71 9.18
N ASN A 59 -4.96 13.46 9.82
CA ASN A 59 -5.48 13.21 11.16
C ASN A 59 -6.89 12.62 11.12
#